data_AF-A0AAQ3TAT4-F1
#
_entry.id   AF-A0AAQ3TAT4-F1
#
_cell.length_a   1.000
_cell.length_b   1.000
_cell.length_c   1.000
_cell.angle_alpha   90.00
_cell.angle_beta   90.00
_cell.angle_gamma   90.00
#
_symmetry.space_group_name_H-M   'P 1'
#
loop_
_entity.id
_entity.type
_entity.pdbx_description
1 polymer ?
#
loop_
_entity_poly.entity_id
_entity_poly.type
_entity_poly.pdbx_seq_one_letter_code
_entity_poly.pdbx_strand_id
1 'polypeptide(L)'
;MYCDASGNGFGCVLMQEGRVVAYASRQLRKHEANYPTHDLELAAVVHALKIWRHYLLGNTCHIYTDHKSLKYILTQPELNMRQRRWLELIKDYDLDLEIHYLPGKIDEIELPTEQLAELYNLIIEPTIKEQIIAAQKQAKGMAFIREGVDEKKRACFTLDDQGVLWFKNRLVVPKDMELRKKILDEAHMSMFTMHPGSNKLYQDLKQKFWWTRMKREIAKYVSECDVCQRIKADHLKPTGMLQPLALPAWKWEDIHMDFIVGLPHTQKGYDSIWVIIDRFTKSAHFIPVKNRYNAQKYAEI
;
A
#
# COMPACT_ATOMS: atom_id res chain seq x y z
N MET A 1 -24.26 -6.17 -6.68
CA MET A 1 -23.93 -4.78 -7.06
C MET A 1 -24.56 -4.44 -8.40
N TYR A 2 -25.08 -3.24 -8.57
CA TYR A 2 -25.65 -2.73 -9.82
C TYR A 2 -24.70 -1.71 -10.43
N CYS A 3 -24.39 -1.84 -11.72
CA CYS A 3 -23.52 -0.91 -12.45
C CYS A 3 -24.21 -0.44 -13.72
N ASP A 4 -24.08 0.86 -14.01
CA ASP A 4 -24.64 1.52 -15.19
C ASP A 4 -23.65 2.59 -15.67
N ALA A 5 -23.46 2.71 -16.98
CA ALA A 5 -22.62 3.73 -17.59
C ALA A 5 -23.36 4.56 -18.63
N SER A 6 -23.15 5.88 -18.55
CA SER A 6 -23.63 6.85 -19.52
C SER A 6 -22.47 7.57 -20.21
N GLY A 7 -22.76 8.29 -21.30
CA GLY A 7 -21.77 9.11 -22.00
C GLY A 7 -21.14 10.25 -21.18
N ASN A 8 -21.67 10.55 -19.98
CA ASN A 8 -21.17 11.60 -19.10
C ASN A 8 -20.45 11.06 -17.85
N GLY A 9 -20.70 9.81 -17.48
CA GLY A 9 -20.24 9.21 -16.23
C GLY A 9 -20.87 7.85 -16.00
N PHE A 10 -20.37 7.13 -15.01
CA PHE A 10 -20.96 5.87 -14.59
C PHE A 10 -21.31 5.89 -13.10
N GLY A 11 -22.32 5.11 -12.77
CA GLY A 11 -22.90 4.97 -11.44
C GLY A 11 -22.93 3.51 -11.02
N CYS A 12 -22.79 3.29 -9.72
CA CYS A 12 -22.82 1.96 -9.14
C CYS A 12 -23.57 1.99 -7.81
N VAL A 13 -24.31 0.93 -7.52
CA VAL A 13 -25.03 0.74 -6.27
C VAL A 13 -24.65 -0.60 -5.64
N LEU A 14 -24.15 -0.57 -4.41
CA LEU A 14 -23.93 -1.75 -3.61
C LEU A 14 -25.20 -2.03 -2.81
N MET A 15 -25.74 -3.23 -2.96
CA MET A 15 -26.93 -3.66 -2.26
C MET A 15 -26.66 -4.97 -1.53
N GLN A 16 -27.26 -5.11 -0.36
CA GLN A 16 -27.26 -6.32 0.45
C GLN A 16 -28.70 -6.55 0.94
N GLU A 17 -29.24 -7.74 0.69
CA GLU A 17 -30.60 -8.13 1.13
C GLU A 17 -31.69 -7.10 0.74
N GLY A 18 -31.63 -6.60 -0.49
CA GLY A 18 -32.59 -5.61 -1.01
C GLY A 18 -32.41 -4.18 -0.47
N ARG A 19 -31.46 -3.95 0.44
CA ARG A 19 -31.14 -2.62 0.98
C ARG A 19 -29.89 -2.05 0.34
N VAL A 20 -29.90 -0.74 0.08
CA VAL A 20 -28.73 -0.06 -0.46
C VAL A 20 -27.71 0.18 0.67
N VAL A 21 -26.50 -0.32 0.47
CA VAL A 21 -25.35 -0.15 1.38
C VAL A 21 -24.55 1.09 1.02
N ALA A 22 -24.28 1.29 -0.28
CA ALA A 22 -23.48 2.42 -0.75
C ALA A 22 -23.79 2.79 -2.20
N TYR A 23 -23.67 4.08 -2.49
CA TYR A 23 -23.69 4.63 -3.85
C TYR A 23 -22.29 5.09 -4.24
N ALA A 24 -21.89 4.84 -5.48
CA ALA A 24 -20.66 5.36 -6.06
C ALA A 24 -20.95 5.92 -7.44
N SER A 25 -20.37 7.07 -7.77
CA SER A 25 -20.46 7.63 -9.13
C SER A 25 -19.19 8.39 -9.47
N ARG A 26 -18.86 8.43 -10.76
CA ARG A 26 -17.70 9.17 -11.26
C ARG A 26 -17.94 9.68 -12.67
N GLN A 27 -17.58 10.94 -12.90
CA GLN A 27 -17.54 11.51 -14.24
C GLN A 27 -16.42 10.90 -15.09
N LEU A 28 -16.68 10.74 -16.38
CA LEU A 28 -15.67 10.24 -17.31
C LEU A 28 -14.51 11.21 -17.44
N ARG A 29 -13.29 10.69 -17.53
CA ARG A 29 -12.13 11.48 -17.93
C ARG A 29 -12.20 11.77 -19.42
N LYS A 30 -11.52 12.83 -19.88
CA LYS A 30 -11.48 13.23 -21.30
C LYS A 30 -11.12 12.10 -22.27
N HIS A 31 -10.29 11.15 -21.85
CA HIS A 31 -9.94 9.98 -22.67
C HIS A 31 -10.93 8.81 -22.54
N GLU A 32 -11.63 8.70 -21.42
CA GLU A 32 -12.65 7.66 -21.18
C GLU A 32 -13.94 7.97 -21.94
N ALA A 33 -14.23 9.25 -22.21
CA ALA A 33 -15.34 9.68 -23.06
C ALA A 33 -15.29 9.13 -24.49
N ASN A 34 -14.11 8.71 -24.96
CA ASN A 34 -13.92 8.09 -26.28
C ASN A 34 -14.07 6.56 -26.25
N TYR A 35 -14.38 5.96 -25.10
CA TYR A 35 -14.53 4.52 -24.99
C TYR A 35 -15.87 4.07 -25.58
N PRO A 36 -15.91 2.93 -26.27
CA PRO A 36 -17.17 2.30 -26.65
C PRO A 36 -18.05 2.02 -25.43
N THR A 37 -19.37 1.99 -25.60
CA THR A 37 -20.33 1.75 -24.50
C THR A 37 -20.01 0.51 -23.68
N HIS A 38 -19.67 -0.62 -24.32
CA HIS A 38 -19.29 -1.84 -23.60
C HIS A 38 -18.05 -1.69 -22.72
N ASP A 39 -17.08 -0.86 -23.12
CA ASP A 39 -15.87 -0.57 -22.33
C ASP A 39 -16.19 0.40 -21.18
N LEU A 40 -17.16 1.29 -21.36
CA LEU A 40 -17.66 2.17 -20.30
C LEU A 40 -18.40 1.38 -19.22
N GLU A 41 -19.23 0.42 -19.63
CA GLU A 41 -19.94 -0.49 -18.72
C GLU A 41 -18.95 -1.35 -17.91
N LEU A 42 -17.93 -1.91 -18.56
CA LEU A 42 -16.87 -2.62 -17.85
C LEU A 42 -16.09 -1.67 -16.92
N ALA A 43 -15.85 -0.43 -17.32
CA ALA A 43 -15.19 0.56 -16.47
C ALA A 43 -16.00 0.88 -15.21
N ALA A 44 -17.34 0.91 -15.29
CA ALA A 44 -18.23 1.07 -14.15
C ALA A 44 -18.04 -0.08 -13.14
N VAL A 45 -18.06 -1.32 -13.63
CA VAL A 45 -17.80 -2.52 -12.81
C VAL A 45 -16.43 -2.46 -12.13
N VAL A 46 -15.37 -2.18 -12.90
CA VAL A 46 -14.00 -2.08 -12.38
C VAL A 46 -13.88 -0.96 -11.35
N HIS A 47 -14.61 0.15 -11.54
CA HIS A 47 -14.62 1.25 -10.59
C HIS A 47 -15.28 0.86 -9.27
N ALA A 48 -16.44 0.21 -9.32
CA ALA A 48 -17.13 -0.29 -8.14
C ALA A 48 -16.28 -1.32 -7.38
N LEU A 49 -15.67 -2.28 -8.07
CA LEU A 49 -14.77 -3.27 -7.46
C LEU A 49 -13.59 -2.59 -6.75
N LYS A 50 -13.02 -1.53 -7.33
CA LYS A 50 -11.93 -0.77 -6.71
C LYS A 50 -12.38 -0.01 -5.47
N ILE A 51 -13.54 0.66 -5.51
CA ILE A 51 -14.06 1.41 -4.36
C ILE A 51 -14.41 0.46 -3.23
N TRP A 52 -15.20 -0.57 -3.52
CA TRP A 52 -15.71 -1.50 -2.53
C TRP A 52 -14.82 -2.73 -2.36
N ARG A 53 -13.53 -2.62 -2.71
CA ARG A 53 -12.57 -3.73 -2.55
C ARG A 53 -12.58 -4.30 -1.13
N HIS A 54 -12.71 -3.44 -0.13
CA HIS A 54 -12.77 -3.81 1.27
C HIS A 54 -14.07 -4.55 1.67
N TYR A 55 -15.16 -4.39 0.92
CA TYR A 55 -16.42 -5.12 1.15
C TYR A 55 -16.48 -6.43 0.34
N LEU A 56 -15.88 -6.44 -0.84
CA LEU A 56 -16.07 -7.51 -1.84
C LEU A 56 -14.97 -8.57 -1.82
N LEU A 57 -13.79 -8.28 -1.27
CA LEU A 57 -12.69 -9.24 -1.24
C LEU A 57 -12.99 -10.39 -0.26
N GLY A 58 -13.04 -11.63 -0.77
CA GLY A 58 -13.32 -12.83 0.01
C GLY A 58 -14.81 -13.17 0.21
N ASN A 59 -15.72 -12.42 -0.43
CA ASN A 59 -17.16 -12.66 -0.39
C ASN A 59 -17.71 -12.91 -1.80
N THR A 60 -18.78 -13.70 -1.91
CA THR A 60 -19.49 -13.89 -3.19
C THR A 60 -20.26 -12.61 -3.55
N CYS A 61 -20.18 -12.18 -4.81
CA CYS A 61 -20.85 -10.97 -5.26
C CYS A 61 -21.44 -11.12 -6.66
N HIS A 62 -22.74 -10.88 -6.76
CA HIS A 62 -23.47 -10.84 -8.02
C HIS A 62 -23.37 -9.44 -8.65
N ILE A 63 -23.00 -9.35 -9.92
CA ILE A 63 -22.99 -8.09 -10.68
C ILE A 63 -24.21 -8.03 -11.57
N TYR A 64 -25.00 -6.99 -11.42
CA TYR A 64 -26.14 -6.67 -12.25
C TYR A 64 -25.77 -5.50 -13.17
N THR A 65 -25.94 -5.71 -14.48
CA THR A 65 -25.71 -4.71 -15.52
C THR A 65 -26.79 -4.85 -16.58
N ASP A 66 -27.14 -3.75 -17.21
CA ASP A 66 -28.06 -3.67 -18.34
C ASP A 66 -27.36 -3.91 -19.69
N HIS A 67 -26.08 -4.29 -19.69
CA HIS A 67 -25.31 -4.49 -20.91
C HIS A 67 -24.96 -5.95 -21.18
N LYS A 68 -25.69 -6.57 -22.13
CA LYS A 68 -25.62 -8.02 -22.46
C LYS A 68 -24.22 -8.53 -22.78
N SER A 69 -23.36 -7.70 -23.37
CA SER A 69 -22.00 -8.12 -23.76
C SER A 69 -21.10 -8.42 -22.56
N LEU A 70 -21.36 -7.85 -21.39
CA LEU A 70 -20.57 -8.12 -20.18
C LEU A 70 -20.76 -9.54 -19.67
N LYS A 71 -21.87 -10.21 -20.00
CA LYS A 71 -22.08 -11.63 -19.68
C LYS A 71 -21.00 -12.55 -20.26
N TYR A 72 -20.42 -12.17 -21.40
CA TYR A 72 -19.45 -13.00 -22.13
C TYR A 72 -18.01 -12.48 -22.02
N ILE A 73 -17.77 -11.42 -21.24
CA ILE A 73 -16.45 -10.77 -21.21
C ILE A 73 -15.36 -11.67 -20.60
N LEU A 74 -15.76 -12.60 -19.73
CA LEU A 74 -14.87 -13.60 -19.13
C LEU A 74 -14.54 -14.76 -20.08
N THR A 75 -15.37 -15.00 -21.11
CA THR A 75 -15.23 -16.14 -22.04
C THR A 75 -14.73 -15.73 -23.43
N GLN A 76 -14.54 -14.44 -23.69
CA GLN A 76 -14.05 -13.94 -24.98
C GLN A 76 -12.56 -14.27 -25.19
N PRO A 77 -12.18 -14.86 -26.35
CA PRO A 77 -10.79 -15.25 -26.63
C PRO A 77 -9.89 -14.06 -26.98
N GLU A 78 -10.45 -13.00 -27.59
CA GLU A 78 -9.69 -11.82 -28.03
C GLU A 78 -10.13 -10.58 -27.26
N LEU A 79 -9.28 -10.15 -26.33
CA LEU A 79 -9.49 -8.98 -25.48
C LEU A 79 -8.42 -7.93 -25.72
N ASN A 80 -8.82 -6.66 -25.74
CA ASN A 80 -7.91 -5.53 -25.83
C ASN A 80 -7.00 -5.47 -24.58
N MET A 81 -5.78 -4.92 -24.69
CA MET A 81 -4.84 -4.79 -23.56
C MET A 81 -5.46 -4.10 -22.33
N ARG A 82 -6.39 -3.17 -22.54
CA ARG A 82 -7.16 -2.53 -21.45
C ARG A 82 -8.05 -3.53 -20.72
N GLN A 83 -8.86 -4.28 -21.47
CA GLN A 83 -9.78 -5.28 -20.94
C GLN A 83 -9.00 -6.39 -20.22
N ARG A 84 -7.83 -6.81 -20.75
CA ARG A 84 -6.95 -7.78 -20.08
C ARG A 84 -6.52 -7.33 -18.68
N ARG A 85 -6.03 -6.09 -18.54
CA ARG A 85 -5.67 -5.52 -17.23
C ARG A 85 -6.84 -5.43 -16.27
N TRP A 86 -8.03 -5.15 -16.78
CA TRP A 86 -9.24 -5.10 -15.96
C TRP A 86 -9.70 -6.50 -15.54
N LEU A 87 -9.56 -7.49 -16.40
CA LEU A 87 -9.85 -8.89 -16.09
C LEU A 87 -8.89 -9.48 -15.07
N GLU A 88 -7.60 -9.14 -15.09
CA GLU A 88 -6.66 -9.49 -14.02
C GLU A 88 -7.18 -8.98 -12.67
N LEU A 89 -7.63 -7.73 -12.61
CA LEU A 89 -8.20 -7.17 -11.38
C LEU A 89 -9.51 -7.86 -10.99
N ILE A 90 -10.37 -8.22 -11.94
CA ILE A 90 -11.64 -8.91 -11.66
C ILE A 90 -11.38 -10.32 -11.11
N LYS A 91 -10.35 -11.02 -11.61
CA LYS A 91 -9.95 -12.36 -11.13
C LYS A 91 -9.43 -12.37 -9.70
N ASP A 92 -8.95 -11.24 -9.17
CA ASP A 92 -8.55 -11.12 -7.76
C ASP A 92 -9.75 -11.22 -6.80
N TYR A 93 -10.97 -11.04 -7.29
CA TYR A 93 -12.22 -11.22 -6.54
C TYR A 93 -12.72 -12.63 -6.86
N ASP A 94 -12.91 -13.46 -5.83
CA ASP A 94 -13.19 -14.89 -5.96
C ASP A 94 -14.24 -15.19 -7.05
N LEU A 95 -13.98 -16.26 -7.80
CA LEU A 95 -14.49 -16.60 -9.13
C LEU A 95 -16.01 -16.84 -9.26
N ASP A 96 -16.81 -16.55 -8.25
CA ASP A 96 -18.29 -16.64 -8.26
C ASP A 96 -18.94 -15.31 -8.68
N LEU A 97 -18.30 -14.64 -9.63
CA LEU A 97 -18.76 -13.39 -10.21
C LEU A 97 -19.82 -13.69 -11.28
N GLU A 98 -21.06 -13.87 -10.84
CA GLU A 98 -22.18 -14.02 -11.75
C GLU A 98 -22.63 -12.65 -12.28
N ILE A 99 -22.38 -12.41 -13.57
CA ILE A 99 -22.86 -11.23 -14.29
C ILE A 99 -24.28 -11.52 -14.79
N HIS A 100 -25.27 -10.97 -14.09
CA HIS A 100 -26.67 -11.04 -14.49
C HIS A 100 -27.01 -9.83 -15.37
N TYR A 101 -27.51 -10.13 -16.57
CA TYR A 101 -28.11 -9.12 -17.44
C TYR A 101 -29.54 -8.85 -16.98
N LEU A 102 -29.84 -7.59 -16.66
CA LEU A 102 -31.21 -7.15 -16.40
C LEU A 102 -31.72 -6.33 -17.60
N PRO A 103 -32.72 -6.82 -18.36
CA PRO A 103 -33.35 -6.01 -19.39
C PRO A 103 -34.08 -4.82 -18.75
N GLY A 104 -33.76 -3.61 -19.21
CA GLY A 104 -34.19 -2.37 -18.58
C GLY A 104 -35.69 -2.21 -18.39
N LYS A 105 -36.12 -2.26 -17.13
CA LYS A 105 -37.03 -1.34 -16.43
C LYS A 105 -37.01 -1.76 -14.96
N ILE A 106 -36.66 -0.85 -14.05
CA ILE A 106 -36.68 -1.11 -12.61
C ILE A 106 -38.14 -0.98 -12.15
N ASP A 107 -39.00 -1.90 -12.60
CA ASP A 107 -40.35 -2.06 -12.09
C ASP A 107 -40.34 -3.39 -11.29
N GLU A 108 -40.39 -3.26 -9.96
CA GLU A 108 -40.71 -4.32 -8.98
C GLU A 108 -39.79 -5.54 -8.90
N ILE A 109 -38.77 -5.47 -8.03
CA ILE A 109 -38.09 -6.67 -7.53
C ILE A 109 -39.00 -7.31 -6.46
N GLU A 110 -39.90 -8.21 -6.89
CA GLU A 110 -40.41 -9.27 -6.01
C GLU A 110 -39.32 -10.34 -5.88
N LEU A 111 -38.66 -10.39 -4.72
CA LEU A 111 -37.79 -11.51 -4.34
C LEU A 111 -38.58 -12.46 -3.41
N PRO A 112 -38.37 -13.79 -3.51
CA PRO A 112 -39.10 -14.76 -2.71
C PRO A 112 -38.78 -14.56 -1.22
N THR A 113 -39.81 -14.23 -0.46
CA THR A 113 -39.75 -14.09 0.99
C THR A 113 -39.71 -15.46 1.63
N GLU A 114 -38.56 -16.13 1.66
CA GLU A 114 -38.42 -17.35 2.47
C GLU A 114 -36.96 -17.72 2.68
N GLN A 115 -36.31 -17.02 3.62
CA GLN A 115 -35.44 -17.62 4.63
C GLN A 115 -35.08 -16.54 5.65
N LEU A 116 -35.71 -16.64 6.82
CA LEU A 116 -35.41 -15.88 8.02
C LEU A 116 -33.95 -16.13 8.42
N ALA A 117 -33.03 -15.27 7.99
CA ALA A 117 -31.71 -15.17 8.57
C ALA A 117 -31.78 -14.18 9.74
N GLU A 118 -31.67 -14.71 10.96
CA GLU A 118 -31.49 -13.89 12.15
C GLU A 118 -30.25 -12.99 11.97
N LEU A 119 -30.49 -11.68 11.90
CA LEU A 119 -29.46 -10.65 11.88
C LEU A 119 -28.71 -10.66 13.22
N TYR A 120 -27.58 -11.38 13.27
CA TYR A 120 -26.56 -11.14 14.27
C TYR A 120 -25.90 -9.80 13.94
N ASN A 121 -26.34 -8.73 14.60
CA ASN A 121 -25.60 -7.47 14.62
C ASN A 121 -24.26 -7.71 15.32
N LEU A 122 -23.21 -8.00 14.54
CA LEU A 122 -21.83 -7.97 15.02
C LEU A 122 -21.41 -6.50 15.21
N ILE A 123 -21.77 -5.93 16.35
CA ILE A 123 -21.15 -4.69 16.83
C ILE A 123 -19.74 -5.07 17.31
N ILE A 124 -18.76 -4.98 16.42
CA ILE A 124 -17.35 -5.09 16.80
C ILE A 124 -16.96 -3.75 17.44
N GLU A 125 -17.22 -3.60 18.74
CA GLU A 125 -16.63 -2.50 19.48
C GLU A 125 -15.11 -2.74 19.60
N PRO A 126 -14.27 -1.74 19.29
CA PRO A 126 -12.83 -1.89 19.45
C PRO A 126 -12.49 -2.06 20.93
N THR A 127 -12.19 -3.30 21.33
CA THR A 127 -11.78 -3.70 22.69
C THR A 127 -10.62 -2.86 23.24
N ILE A 128 -9.83 -2.21 22.38
CA ILE A 128 -8.75 -1.31 22.79
C ILE A 128 -9.26 -0.13 23.61
N LYS A 129 -10.40 0.48 23.27
CA LYS A 129 -10.90 1.65 24.02
C LYS A 129 -11.26 1.26 25.45
N GLU A 130 -11.93 0.13 25.62
CA GLU A 130 -12.29 -0.42 26.92
C GLU A 130 -11.05 -0.85 27.72
N GLN A 131 -10.08 -1.49 27.07
CA GLN A 131 -8.80 -1.86 27.67
C GLN A 131 -8.03 -0.62 28.16
N ILE A 132 -8.05 0.49 27.41
CA ILE A 132 -7.46 1.76 27.86
C ILE A 132 -8.19 2.30 29.10
N ILE A 133 -9.52 2.30 29.10
CA ILE A 133 -10.32 2.78 30.24
C ILE A 133 -10.06 1.92 31.49
N ALA A 134 -10.00 0.60 31.34
CA ALA A 134 -9.68 -0.33 32.42
C ALA A 134 -8.25 -0.11 32.94
N ALA A 135 -7.27 0.01 32.04
CA ALA A 135 -5.87 0.26 32.39
C ALA A 135 -5.66 1.63 33.07
N GLN A 136 -6.47 2.64 32.71
CA GLN A 136 -6.44 3.94 33.39
C GLN A 136 -6.82 3.83 34.87
N LYS A 137 -7.70 2.90 35.25
CA LYS A 137 -8.10 2.69 36.65
C LYS A 137 -6.98 2.12 37.51
N GLN A 138 -6.11 1.29 36.92
CA GLN A 138 -5.02 0.60 37.64
C GLN A 138 -3.69 1.37 37.62
N ALA A 139 -3.53 2.34 36.71
CA ALA A 139 -2.26 3.02 36.50
C ALA A 139 -1.95 4.10 37.57
N LYS A 140 -0.93 3.87 38.41
CA LYS A 140 -0.42 4.83 39.41
C LYS A 140 -0.08 6.21 38.83
N GLY A 141 0.43 6.26 37.59
CA GLY A 141 0.75 7.51 36.91
C GLY A 141 -0.48 8.34 36.51
N MET A 142 -1.64 7.71 36.35
CA MET A 142 -2.90 8.40 36.06
C MET A 142 -3.53 8.99 37.32
N ALA A 143 -3.36 8.34 38.49
CA ALA A 143 -3.77 8.89 39.77
C ALA A 143 -3.11 10.26 40.06
N PHE A 144 -1.81 10.38 39.81
CA PHE A 144 -1.08 11.66 39.93
C PHE A 144 -1.52 12.73 38.91
N ILE A 145 -2.09 12.32 37.77
CA ILE A 145 -2.63 13.27 36.79
C ILE A 145 -4.03 13.72 37.20
N ARG A 146 -4.86 12.83 37.75
CA ARG A 146 -6.18 13.15 38.31
C ARG A 146 -6.07 14.17 39.45
N GLU A 147 -5.20 13.92 40.42
CA GLU A 147 -4.97 14.83 41.56
C GLU A 147 -4.52 16.23 41.10
N GLY A 148 -3.68 16.30 40.06
CA GLY A 148 -3.24 17.58 39.48
C GLY A 148 -4.27 18.30 38.59
N VAL A 149 -5.35 17.61 38.19
CA VAL A 149 -6.52 18.22 37.50
C VAL A 149 -7.44 18.87 38.52
N ASP A 150 -7.68 18.22 39.66
CA ASP A 150 -8.47 18.75 40.77
C ASP A 150 -7.85 20.03 41.35
N GLU A 151 -6.52 20.10 41.40
CA GLU A 151 -5.78 21.30 41.80
C GLU A 151 -5.78 22.45 40.75
N LYS A 152 -6.47 22.31 39.61
CA LYS A 152 -6.47 23.27 38.47
C LYS A 152 -5.09 23.64 37.91
N LYS A 153 -4.01 22.95 38.28
CA LYS A 153 -2.63 23.22 37.79
C LYS A 153 -2.41 22.79 36.34
N ARG A 154 -3.29 21.97 35.75
CA ARG A 154 -3.10 21.37 34.42
C ARG A 154 -4.32 21.58 33.50
N ALA A 155 -4.46 22.79 32.95
CA ALA A 155 -5.58 23.20 32.09
C ALA A 155 -5.84 22.35 30.82
N CYS A 156 -4.90 21.50 30.41
CA CYS A 156 -5.03 20.69 29.20
C CYS A 156 -5.63 19.29 29.42
N PHE A 157 -5.88 18.89 30.67
CA PHE A 157 -6.45 17.60 31.02
C PHE A 157 -7.86 17.76 31.57
N THR A 158 -8.77 16.91 31.12
CA THR A 158 -10.17 16.88 31.53
C THR A 158 -10.54 15.47 32.00
N LEU A 159 -11.45 15.41 32.96
CA LEU A 159 -12.07 14.18 33.41
C LEU A 159 -13.50 14.15 32.91
N ASP A 160 -13.90 13.01 32.35
CA ASP A 160 -15.26 12.75 31.90
C ASP A 160 -16.11 12.19 33.06
N ASP A 161 -17.43 12.14 32.88
CA ASP A 161 -18.40 11.66 33.88
C ASP A 161 -18.13 10.23 34.35
N GLN A 162 -17.43 9.44 33.53
CA GLN A 162 -17.00 8.06 33.83
C GLN A 162 -15.61 7.97 34.50
N GLY A 163 -15.00 9.10 34.85
CA GLY A 163 -13.65 9.17 35.44
C GLY A 163 -12.52 8.87 34.46
N VAL A 164 -12.80 8.94 33.15
CA VAL A 164 -11.82 8.73 32.07
C VAL A 164 -11.02 10.00 31.86
N LEU A 165 -9.69 9.85 31.77
CA LEU A 165 -8.78 10.97 31.57
C LEU A 165 -8.61 11.28 30.08
N TRP A 166 -8.83 12.55 29.75
CA TRP A 166 -8.70 13.11 28.42
C TRP A 166 -7.65 14.21 28.40
N PHE A 167 -6.94 14.33 27.29
CA PHE A 167 -6.07 15.47 27.00
C PHE A 167 -6.69 16.28 25.86
N LYS A 168 -7.33 17.40 26.21
CA LYS A 168 -8.21 18.18 25.34
C LYS A 168 -9.38 17.34 24.80
N ASN A 169 -9.17 16.63 23.69
CA ASN A 169 -10.17 15.77 23.04
C ASN A 169 -9.57 14.42 22.62
N ARG A 170 -8.54 13.96 23.33
CA ARG A 170 -7.79 12.74 23.01
C ARG A 170 -7.74 11.83 24.23
N LEU A 171 -7.94 10.54 24.00
CA LEU A 171 -7.92 9.56 25.06
C LEU A 171 -6.49 9.35 25.55
N VAL A 172 -6.27 9.51 26.85
CA VAL A 172 -4.94 9.37 27.43
C VAL A 172 -4.60 7.89 27.58
N VAL A 173 -3.52 7.43 26.96
CA VAL A 173 -3.08 6.03 27.06
C VAL A 173 -2.10 5.86 28.22
N PRO A 174 -2.37 4.95 29.18
CA PRO A 174 -1.46 4.57 30.25
C PRO A 174 -0.05 4.21 29.78
N LYS A 175 0.91 4.25 30.71
CA LYS A 175 2.27 3.76 30.48
C LYS A 175 2.32 2.23 30.60
N ASP A 176 1.45 1.59 29.84
CA ASP A 176 1.39 0.15 29.67
C ASP A 176 2.03 -0.19 28.32
N MET A 177 3.10 -0.99 28.37
CA MET A 177 3.89 -1.33 27.19
C MET A 177 3.12 -2.26 26.25
N GLU A 178 2.32 -3.18 26.77
CA GLU A 178 1.56 -4.12 25.95
C GLU A 178 0.43 -3.40 25.22
N LEU A 179 -0.31 -2.56 25.94
CA LEU A 179 -1.41 -1.79 25.36
C LEU A 179 -0.93 -0.81 24.29
N ARG A 180 0.16 -0.08 24.56
CA ARG A 180 0.76 0.83 23.56
C ARG A 180 1.27 0.08 22.35
N LYS A 181 1.91 -1.08 22.56
CA LYS A 181 2.37 -1.93 21.46
C LYS A 181 1.19 -2.40 20.61
N LYS A 182 0.10 -2.86 21.23
CA LYS A 182 -1.11 -3.29 20.52
C LYS A 182 -1.71 -2.18 19.65
N ILE A 183 -1.75 -0.94 20.16
CA ILE A 183 -2.19 0.24 19.38
C ILE A 183 -1.26 0.49 18.18
N LEU A 184 0.06 0.35 18.37
CA LEU A 184 1.04 0.54 17.31
C LEU A 184 0.98 -0.59 16.26
N ASP A 185 0.85 -1.84 16.70
CA ASP A 185 0.71 -3.03 15.85
C ASP A 185 -0.55 -2.91 14.99
N GLU A 186 -1.69 -2.54 15.57
CA GLU A 186 -2.94 -2.37 14.80
C GLU A 186 -2.85 -1.20 13.80
N ALA A 187 -2.18 -0.12 14.17
CA ALA A 187 -2.06 1.06 13.30
C ALA A 187 -0.95 0.96 12.24
N HIS A 188 0.00 0.03 12.39
CA HIS A 188 1.16 -0.08 11.50
C HIS A 188 1.28 -1.42 10.76
N MET A 189 0.84 -2.53 11.38
CA MET A 189 0.98 -3.90 10.87
C MET A 189 -0.35 -4.54 10.45
N SER A 190 -1.49 -3.85 10.62
CA SER A 190 -2.77 -4.35 10.12
C SER A 190 -2.68 -4.57 8.60
N MET A 191 -3.30 -5.63 8.11
CA MET A 191 -3.36 -5.98 6.69
C MET A 191 -3.88 -4.83 5.82
N PHE A 192 -4.70 -3.95 6.40
CA PHE A 192 -5.26 -2.78 5.73
C PHE A 192 -4.37 -1.53 5.83
N THR A 193 -3.32 -1.56 6.64
CA THR A 193 -2.41 -0.44 6.86
C THR A 193 -1.15 -0.61 6.01
N MET A 194 -0.93 0.32 5.08
CA MET A 194 0.21 0.34 4.16
C MET A 194 1.52 0.79 4.86
N HIS A 195 1.86 0.18 6.00
CA HIS A 195 3.06 0.48 6.81
C HIS A 195 3.40 1.98 6.86
N PRO A 196 2.52 2.82 7.43
CA PRO A 196 2.68 4.26 7.38
C PRO A 196 3.98 4.69 8.05
N GLY A 197 4.69 5.62 7.40
CA GLY A 197 5.90 6.22 7.98
C GLY A 197 5.61 6.93 9.31
N SER A 198 6.64 7.09 10.14
CA SER A 198 6.51 7.60 11.52
C SER A 198 5.72 8.91 11.67
N ASN A 199 5.89 9.86 10.75
CA ASN A 199 5.12 11.11 10.77
C ASN A 199 3.64 10.90 10.47
N LYS A 200 3.30 10.03 9.51
CA LYS A 200 1.91 9.73 9.13
C LYS A 200 1.21 8.99 10.27
N LEU A 201 1.85 7.95 10.79
CA LEU A 201 1.37 7.18 11.93
C LEU A 201 1.12 8.06 13.16
N TYR A 202 2.01 9.01 13.44
CA TYR A 202 1.82 10.00 14.51
C TYR A 202 0.60 10.89 14.27
N GLN A 203 0.39 11.41 13.06
CA GLN A 203 -0.75 12.29 12.77
C GLN A 203 -2.09 11.55 12.91
N ASP A 204 -2.14 10.28 12.49
CA ASP A 204 -3.35 9.47 12.55
C ASP A 204 -3.69 9.10 14.01
N LEU A 205 -2.71 8.61 14.78
CA LEU A 205 -2.91 8.29 16.20
C LEU A 205 -3.21 9.53 17.06
N LYS A 206 -2.60 10.67 16.73
CA LYS A 206 -2.82 11.95 17.42
C LYS A 206 -4.27 12.43 17.35
N GLN A 207 -5.07 11.99 16.40
CA GLN A 207 -6.48 12.41 16.35
C GLN A 207 -7.29 11.83 17.53
N LYS A 208 -6.98 10.59 17.95
CA LYS A 208 -7.77 9.83 18.92
C LYS A 208 -7.06 9.63 20.26
N PHE A 209 -5.74 9.45 20.25
CA PHE A 209 -4.96 9.05 21.42
C PHE A 209 -3.90 10.09 21.79
N TRP A 210 -3.49 10.06 23.06
CA TRP A 210 -2.38 10.85 23.57
C TRP A 210 -1.61 10.11 24.65
N TRP A 211 -0.27 10.15 24.59
CA TRP A 211 0.59 9.76 25.71
C TRP A 211 1.93 10.48 25.68
N THR A 212 2.65 10.43 26.80
CA THR A 212 3.96 11.08 26.95
C THR A 212 4.98 10.48 25.99
N ARG A 213 5.70 11.33 25.25
CA ARG A 213 6.74 10.95 24.27
C ARG A 213 6.22 10.07 23.11
N MET A 214 4.92 10.10 22.80
CA MET A 214 4.30 9.34 21.71
C MET A 214 5.06 9.40 20.38
N LYS A 215 5.49 10.59 19.94
CA LYS A 215 6.24 10.75 18.68
C LYS A 215 7.56 9.97 18.67
N ARG A 216 8.26 9.92 19.82
CA ARG A 216 9.55 9.22 19.96
C ARG A 216 9.35 7.70 19.96
N GLU A 217 8.30 7.23 20.65
CA GLU A 217 7.95 5.80 20.69
C GLU A 217 7.52 5.31 19.30
N ILE A 218 6.69 6.06 18.58
CA ILE A 218 6.28 5.76 17.20
C ILE A 218 7.50 5.71 16.26
N ALA A 219 8.41 6.70 16.36
CA ALA A 219 9.60 6.74 15.52
C ALA A 219 10.49 5.51 15.75
N LYS A 220 10.68 5.11 17.02
CA LYS A 220 11.44 3.91 17.40
C LYS A 220 10.77 2.65 16.84
N TYR A 221 9.47 2.51 17.04
CA TYR A 221 8.71 1.36 16.57
C TYR A 221 8.78 1.18 15.04
N VAL A 222 8.53 2.25 14.27
CA VAL A 222 8.63 2.20 12.80
C VAL A 222 10.07 1.92 12.34
N SER A 223 11.08 2.42 13.08
CA SER A 223 12.48 2.12 12.75
C SER A 223 12.88 0.67 13.02
N GLU A 224 12.15 -0.05 13.86
CA GLU A 224 12.39 -1.48 14.17
C GLU A 224 11.61 -2.42 13.24
N CYS A 225 10.75 -1.89 12.36
CA CYS A 225 9.94 -2.69 11.43
C CYS A 225 10.77 -3.17 10.21
N ASP A 226 10.96 -4.49 10.09
CA ASP A 226 11.71 -5.13 8.99
C ASP A 226 11.15 -4.79 7.60
N VAL A 227 9.82 -4.84 7.43
CA VAL A 227 9.16 -4.51 6.17
C VAL A 227 9.46 -3.07 5.74
N CYS A 228 9.37 -2.13 6.69
CA CYS A 228 9.72 -0.74 6.42
C CYS A 228 11.20 -0.57 6.10
N GLN A 229 12.10 -1.25 6.81
CA GLN A 229 13.54 -1.16 6.57
C GLN A 229 13.93 -1.64 5.16
N ARG A 230 13.30 -2.71 4.66
CA ARG A 230 13.59 -3.27 3.34
C ARG A 230 13.06 -2.44 2.18
N ILE A 231 11.89 -1.82 2.35
CA ILE A 231 11.19 -1.14 1.26
C ILE A 231 11.56 0.35 1.18
N LYS A 232 11.91 0.96 2.32
CA LYS A 232 12.11 2.40 2.36
C LYS A 232 13.30 2.79 1.51
N ALA A 233 13.02 3.49 0.41
CA ALA A 233 14.04 4.04 -0.45
C ALA A 233 14.97 4.97 0.35
N ASP A 234 16.27 4.84 0.13
CA ASP A 234 17.24 5.80 0.63
C ASP A 234 16.95 7.17 0.00
N HIS A 235 16.35 8.06 0.79
CA HIS A 235 16.20 9.47 0.42
C HIS A 235 17.52 10.23 0.67
N LEU A 236 18.65 9.59 0.39
CA LEU A 236 19.91 10.30 0.30
C LEU A 236 19.74 11.37 -0.79
N LYS A 237 20.28 12.56 -0.53
CA LYS A 237 20.35 13.57 -1.58
C LYS A 237 21.03 12.92 -2.80
N PRO A 238 20.55 13.18 -4.02
CA PRO A 238 21.22 12.68 -5.21
C PRO A 238 22.71 13.01 -5.06
N THR A 239 23.56 11.99 -5.24
CA THR A 239 25.01 12.17 -5.36
C THR A 239 25.22 13.38 -6.26
N GLY A 240 26.03 14.34 -5.81
CA GLY A 240 26.16 15.64 -6.45
C GLY A 240 26.47 15.55 -7.95
N MET A 241 26.55 16.70 -8.63
CA MET A 241 26.88 16.72 -10.06
C MET A 241 28.13 15.88 -10.34
N LEU A 242 28.04 15.00 -11.34
CA LEU A 242 29.19 14.21 -11.80
C LEU A 242 30.34 15.17 -12.12
N GLN A 243 31.41 15.12 -11.34
CA GLN A 243 32.60 15.91 -11.61
C GLN A 243 33.44 15.17 -12.66
N PRO A 244 33.63 15.72 -13.86
CA PRO A 244 34.51 15.10 -14.83
C PRO A 244 35.94 15.10 -14.28
N LEU A 245 36.60 13.95 -14.35
CA LEU A 245 38.03 13.85 -14.06
C LEU A 245 38.81 14.77 -15.01
N ALA A 246 39.88 15.39 -14.53
CA ALA A 246 40.76 16.24 -15.34
C ALA A 246 41.18 15.52 -16.63
N LEU A 247 41.34 16.30 -17.70
CA LEU A 247 41.85 15.79 -18.97
C LEU A 247 43.36 15.55 -18.81
N PRO A 248 43.88 14.36 -19.15
CA PRO A 248 45.32 14.11 -19.15
C PRO A 248 46.01 15.01 -20.17
N ALA A 249 47.24 15.45 -19.87
CA ALA A 249 48.03 16.31 -20.74
C ALA A 249 48.82 15.49 -21.78
N TRP A 250 49.10 14.21 -21.50
CA TRP A 250 49.88 13.36 -22.38
C TRP A 250 49.38 11.91 -22.45
N LYS A 251 49.83 11.19 -23.49
CA LYS A 251 49.56 9.75 -23.65
C LYS A 251 50.15 8.95 -22.49
N TRP A 252 49.41 7.96 -22.00
CA TRP A 252 49.81 7.04 -20.93
C TRP A 252 50.01 7.68 -19.54
N GLU A 253 49.59 8.93 -19.36
CA GLU A 253 49.61 9.61 -18.05
C GLU A 253 48.52 9.07 -17.13
N ASP A 254 47.30 8.94 -17.67
CA ASP A 254 46.16 8.34 -16.99
C ASP A 254 45.65 7.11 -17.77
N ILE A 255 45.57 5.98 -17.09
CA ILE A 255 44.98 4.75 -17.64
C ILE A 255 43.72 4.36 -16.86
N HIS A 256 42.72 3.88 -17.59
CA HIS A 256 41.59 3.14 -17.00
C HIS A 256 41.85 1.66 -17.15
N MET A 257 41.65 0.92 -16.06
CA MET A 257 41.82 -0.52 -16.03
C MET A 257 40.51 -1.17 -15.61
N ASP A 258 40.09 -2.21 -16.34
CA ASP A 258 38.90 -2.99 -16.01
C ASP A 258 39.09 -4.47 -16.36
N PHE A 259 38.26 -5.34 -15.80
CA PHE A 259 38.30 -6.78 -16.06
C PHE A 259 36.95 -7.28 -16.57
N ILE A 260 36.99 -7.91 -17.75
CA ILE A 260 35.85 -8.68 -18.26
C ILE A 260 36.05 -10.11 -17.77
N VAL A 261 35.27 -10.53 -16.78
CA VAL A 261 35.35 -11.85 -16.13
C VAL A 261 34.17 -12.75 -16.50
N GLY A 262 34.31 -14.06 -16.27
CA GLY A 262 33.23 -15.03 -16.49
C GLY A 262 33.06 -15.45 -17.94
N LEU A 263 34.13 -15.37 -18.74
CA LEU A 263 34.12 -15.81 -20.13
C LEU A 263 34.36 -17.33 -20.23
N PRO A 264 33.92 -17.97 -21.33
CA PRO A 264 34.27 -19.36 -21.61
C PRO A 264 35.78 -19.57 -21.64
N HIS A 265 36.22 -20.74 -21.16
CA HIS A 265 37.64 -21.05 -21.15
C HIS A 265 38.17 -21.24 -22.57
N THR A 266 39.24 -20.52 -22.90
CA THR A 266 39.99 -20.77 -24.15
C THR A 266 40.77 -22.08 -24.08
N GLN A 267 41.28 -22.57 -25.20
CA GLN A 267 42.16 -23.76 -25.25
C GLN A 267 43.42 -23.61 -24.36
N LYS A 268 43.88 -22.37 -24.12
CA LYS A 268 45.00 -22.05 -23.23
C LYS A 268 44.58 -21.82 -21.77
N GLY A 269 43.28 -21.97 -21.47
CA GLY A 269 42.70 -21.87 -20.13
C GLY A 269 42.54 -20.46 -19.59
N TYR A 270 42.50 -19.43 -20.44
CA TYR A 270 42.09 -18.07 -20.05
C TYR A 270 40.56 -17.97 -19.94
N ASP A 271 40.08 -17.26 -18.91
CA ASP A 271 38.66 -17.11 -18.55
C ASP A 271 38.23 -15.64 -18.40
N SER A 272 39.17 -14.71 -18.58
CA SER A 272 38.97 -13.28 -18.34
C SER A 272 39.84 -12.43 -19.29
N ILE A 273 39.46 -11.18 -19.50
CA ILE A 273 40.22 -10.19 -20.28
C ILE A 273 40.51 -8.99 -19.40
N TRP A 274 41.78 -8.63 -19.28
CA TRP A 274 42.22 -7.39 -18.68
C TRP A 274 42.24 -6.28 -19.72
N VAL A 275 41.45 -5.24 -19.48
CA VAL A 275 41.27 -4.10 -20.38
C VAL A 275 42.04 -2.92 -19.81
N ILE A 276 42.95 -2.36 -20.60
CA ILE A 276 43.73 -1.17 -20.25
C ILE A 276 43.48 -0.11 -21.31
N ILE A 277 42.97 1.05 -20.93
CA ILE A 277 42.59 2.13 -21.85
C ILE A 277 43.36 3.39 -21.48
N ASP A 278 44.10 3.94 -22.44
CA ASP A 278 44.68 5.28 -22.29
C ASP A 278 43.57 6.34 -22.33
N ARG A 279 43.48 7.19 -21.30
CA ARG A 279 42.45 8.22 -21.23
C ARG A 279 42.60 9.29 -22.30
N PHE A 280 43.82 9.57 -22.76
CA PHE A 280 44.11 10.60 -23.74
C PHE A 280 43.78 10.14 -25.17
N THR A 281 44.44 9.08 -25.66
CA THR A 281 44.27 8.60 -27.03
C THR A 281 43.04 7.72 -27.23
N LYS A 282 42.43 7.23 -26.14
CA LYS A 282 41.40 6.16 -26.16
C LYS A 282 41.88 4.84 -26.75
N SER A 283 43.19 4.63 -26.86
CA SER A 283 43.76 3.34 -27.27
C SER A 283 43.51 2.30 -26.18
N ALA A 284 42.95 1.15 -26.57
CA ALA A 284 42.63 0.05 -25.67
C ALA A 284 43.53 -1.16 -25.93
N HIS A 285 44.04 -1.75 -24.87
CA HIS A 285 44.79 -2.99 -24.85
C HIS A 285 43.96 -4.07 -24.16
N PHE A 286 43.84 -5.21 -24.81
CA PHE A 286 43.08 -6.36 -24.32
C PHE A 286 44.03 -7.52 -24.10
N ILE A 287 44.24 -7.89 -22.84
CA ILE A 287 45.18 -8.93 -22.44
C ILE A 287 44.39 -10.13 -21.91
N PRO A 288 44.51 -11.33 -22.49
CA PRO A 288 43.86 -12.52 -21.96
C PRO A 288 44.52 -12.93 -20.63
N VAL A 289 43.71 -13.06 -19.58
CA VAL A 289 44.17 -13.37 -18.22
C VAL A 289 43.29 -14.45 -17.57
N LYS A 290 43.69 -14.92 -16.39
CA LYS A 290 42.92 -15.86 -15.59
C LYS A 290 42.43 -15.18 -14.32
N ASN A 291 41.17 -15.36 -13.95
CA ASN A 291 40.59 -14.80 -12.74
C ASN A 291 41.34 -15.24 -11.46
N ARG A 292 42.05 -16.36 -11.53
CA ARG A 292 42.89 -16.88 -10.45
C ARG A 292 44.27 -16.24 -10.32
N TYR A 293 44.66 -15.33 -11.22
CA TYR A 293 45.94 -14.63 -11.10
C TYR A 293 45.94 -13.73 -9.86
N ASN A 294 47.05 -13.76 -9.12
CA ASN A 294 47.25 -12.85 -7.99
C ASN A 294 47.80 -11.51 -8.48
N ALA A 295 47.76 -10.48 -7.64
CA ALA A 295 48.22 -9.13 -7.99
C ALA A 295 49.68 -9.11 -8.48
N GLN A 296 50.53 -9.96 -7.91
CA GLN A 296 51.93 -10.08 -8.33
C GLN A 296 52.06 -10.61 -9.76
N LYS A 297 51.26 -11.60 -10.13
CA LYS A 297 51.23 -12.15 -11.50
C LYS A 297 50.73 -11.13 -12.51
N TYR A 298 49.79 -10.27 -12.13
CA TYR A 298 49.35 -9.17 -12.98
C TYR A 298 50.43 -8.10 -13.18
N ALA A 299 51.25 -7.82 -12.17
CA ALA A 299 52.34 -6.85 -12.27
C ALA A 299 53.52 -7.32 -13.14
N GLU A 300 53.65 -8.64 -13.37
CA GLU A 300 54.68 -9.23 -14.23
C GLU A 300 54.32 -9.24 -15.73
N ILE A 301 53.05 -8.97 -16.08
CA ILE A 301 52.51 -9.00 -17.45
C ILE A 301 52.64 -7.62 -18.07
#